data_AF-A0A182ER55-F1
#
_entry.id   AF-A0A182ER55-F1
#
_cell.length_a   1.000
_cell.length_b   1.000
_cell.length_c   1.000
_cell.angle_alpha   90.00
_cell.angle_beta   90.00
_cell.angle_gamma   90.00
#
_symmetry.space_group_name_H-M   'P 1'
#
loop_
_entity.id
_entity.type
_entity.pdbx_description
1 polymer ?
#
loop_
_entity_poly.entity_id
_entity_poly.type
_entity_poly.pdbx_seq_one_letter_code
_entity_poly.pdbx_strand_id
1 'polypeptide(L)'
;LKKRLPVGTHHVKLIVHGDHSFLDLYIAVAPPGEQFVVFSIDGSLTASVSVTGRDPRVRPGVVDVVRYWHDLGYTIIYITARPDMQHKVVALWLALHNFPHGLLIFTPSFSTDPLKQKVLHLKNYLEMGLLITAAYGSSKDVSVYNSAGIKSSRIFSITGGKRGCINIDSYASHLKDLNEGLYDFAKPFDSSLIFPHTNSLNILSRRNLVRRTNSFTPRSGRQLSEKRRLL
;
A
#
# COMPACT_ATOMS: atom_id res chain seq x y z
N LEU A 1 -21.06 12.25 -7.80
CA LEU A 1 -21.39 11.48 -6.58
C LEU A 1 -22.13 12.39 -5.60
N LYS A 2 -23.45 12.24 -5.39
CA LYS A 2 -24.25 13.10 -4.48
C LYS A 2 -24.07 12.76 -2.99
N LYS A 3 -23.36 11.68 -2.65
CA LYS A 3 -23.13 11.22 -1.27
C LYS A 3 -21.64 11.31 -0.94
N ARG A 4 -21.29 12.00 0.16
CA ARG A 4 -19.91 12.03 0.69
C ARG A 4 -19.56 10.64 1.24
N LEU A 5 -18.35 10.16 0.93
CA LEU A 5 -17.83 8.92 1.50
C LEU A 5 -17.33 9.21 2.93
N PRO A 6 -17.70 8.40 3.94
CA PRO A 6 -17.16 8.58 5.29
C PRO A 6 -15.68 8.21 5.33
N VAL A 7 -14.98 8.52 6.42
CA VAL A 7 -13.59 8.08 6.61
C VAL A 7 -13.51 6.55 6.59
N GLY A 8 -12.43 6.04 5.99
CA GLY A 8 -12.15 4.62 5.80
C GLY A 8 -11.94 4.25 4.34
N THR A 9 -11.76 2.95 4.08
CA THR A 9 -11.57 2.42 2.74
C THR A 9 -12.88 1.92 2.14
N HIS A 10 -13.22 2.43 0.96
CA HIS A 10 -14.45 2.14 0.25
C HIS A 10 -14.16 1.35 -1.02
N HIS A 11 -14.94 0.31 -1.25
CA HIS A 11 -14.96 -0.41 -2.52
C HIS A 11 -15.97 0.25 -3.46
N VAL A 12 -15.49 0.74 -4.61
CA VAL A 12 -16.33 1.41 -5.61
C VAL A 12 -16.23 0.66 -6.92
N LYS A 13 -17.37 0.38 -7.54
CA LYS A 13 -17.45 -0.17 -8.89
C LYS A 13 -17.83 0.94 -9.86
N LEU A 14 -16.93 1.30 -10.75
CA LEU A 14 -17.22 2.16 -11.88
C LEU A 14 -17.77 1.31 -13.01
N ILE A 15 -18.88 1.72 -13.62
CA ILE A 15 -19.53 1.00 -14.71
C ILE A 15 -19.68 1.98 -15.88
N VAL A 16 -19.23 1.58 -17.05
CA VAL A 16 -19.43 2.33 -18.29
C VAL A 16 -20.82 2.02 -18.82
N HIS A 17 -21.68 3.04 -18.90
CA HIS A 17 -23.08 2.85 -19.30
C HIS A 17 -23.26 2.31 -20.72
N GLY A 18 -22.32 2.59 -21.63
CA GLY A 18 -22.44 2.19 -23.04
C GLY A 18 -22.26 0.69 -23.27
N ASP A 19 -21.20 0.10 -22.71
CA ASP A 19 -20.81 -1.30 -22.97
C ASP A 19 -20.91 -2.21 -21.73
N HIS A 20 -21.32 -1.66 -20.59
CA HIS A 20 -21.34 -2.29 -19.28
C HIS A 20 -19.99 -2.87 -18.84
N SER A 21 -18.89 -2.38 -19.41
CA SER A 21 -17.58 -2.64 -18.83
C SER A 21 -17.50 -2.00 -17.45
N PHE A 22 -16.78 -2.65 -16.53
CA PHE A 22 -16.63 -2.12 -15.17
C PHE A 22 -15.18 -2.13 -14.72
N LEU A 23 -14.89 -1.31 -13.71
CA LEU A 23 -13.64 -1.24 -12.96
C LEU A 23 -13.98 -1.18 -11.47
N ASP A 24 -13.55 -2.18 -10.71
CA ASP A 24 -13.56 -2.07 -9.25
C ASP A 24 -12.29 -1.35 -8.75
N LEU A 25 -12.48 -0.37 -7.88
CA LEU A 25 -11.41 0.42 -7.27
C LEU A 25 -11.63 0.59 -5.76
N TYR A 26 -10.55 0.93 -5.06
CA TYR A 26 -10.60 1.29 -3.65
C TYR A 26 -10.33 2.78 -3.47
N ILE A 27 -11.18 3.44 -2.70
CA ILE A 27 -11.01 4.84 -2.30
C ILE A 27 -10.72 4.86 -0.80
N ALA A 28 -9.56 5.36 -0.40
CA ALA A 28 -9.30 5.68 0.99
C ALA A 28 -9.66 7.13 1.26
N VAL A 29 -10.55 7.35 2.24
CA VAL A 29 -10.83 8.67 2.79
C VAL A 29 -10.17 8.74 4.14
N ALA A 30 -9.15 9.58 4.28
CA ALA A 30 -8.33 9.72 5.48
C ALA A 30 -8.45 11.13 6.06
N PRO A 31 -8.58 11.28 7.39
CA PRO A 31 -8.48 12.58 8.04
C PRO A 31 -7.02 13.09 8.03
N PRO A 32 -6.79 14.41 8.13
CA PRO A 32 -5.46 14.93 8.41
C PRO A 32 -4.89 14.33 9.71
N GLY A 33 -3.64 13.90 9.67
CA GLY A 33 -2.96 13.21 10.77
C GLY A 33 -3.01 11.68 10.69
N GLU A 34 -3.77 11.10 9.75
CA GLU A 34 -3.80 9.66 9.51
C GLU A 34 -2.40 9.11 9.21
N GLN A 35 -2.05 7.98 9.82
CA GLN A 35 -0.72 7.39 9.74
C GLN A 35 -0.64 6.23 8.76
N PHE A 36 0.37 6.27 7.89
CA PHE A 36 0.62 5.30 6.83
C PHE A 36 2.02 4.69 6.94
N VAL A 37 2.14 3.45 6.47
CA VAL A 37 3.43 2.80 6.25
C VAL A 37 3.60 2.50 4.77
N VAL A 38 4.71 2.96 4.21
CA VAL A 38 5.00 2.87 2.77
C VAL A 38 5.98 1.73 2.53
N PHE A 39 5.67 0.86 1.56
CA PHE A 39 6.55 -0.19 1.08
C PHE A 39 6.80 -0.02 -0.40
N SER A 40 8.05 0.25 -0.80
CA SER A 40 8.45 0.11 -2.19
C SER A 40 8.39 -1.36 -2.59
N ILE A 41 7.84 -1.68 -3.76
CA ILE A 41 7.78 -3.07 -4.23
C ILE A 41 9.13 -3.50 -4.78
N ASP A 42 9.62 -2.79 -5.79
CA ASP A 42 10.80 -3.19 -6.56
C ASP A 42 12.10 -3.04 -5.75
N GLY A 43 12.81 -4.15 -5.59
CA GLY A 43 14.08 -4.20 -4.87
C GLY A 43 13.94 -4.23 -3.35
N SER A 44 12.75 -3.96 -2.82
CA SER A 44 12.43 -3.96 -1.38
C SER A 44 11.54 -5.14 -0.98
N LEU A 45 10.34 -5.30 -1.53
CA LEU A 45 9.55 -6.52 -1.36
C LEU A 45 10.09 -7.65 -2.24
N THR A 46 10.53 -7.31 -3.46
CA THR A 46 11.14 -8.25 -4.40
C THR A 46 12.64 -8.36 -4.16
N ALA A 47 13.17 -9.59 -4.24
CA ALA A 47 14.60 -9.87 -4.13
C ALA A 47 15.39 -9.52 -5.40
N SER A 48 14.71 -9.40 -6.55
CA SER A 48 15.30 -9.07 -7.85
C SER A 48 14.67 -7.82 -8.47
N VAL A 49 15.47 -7.16 -9.34
CA VAL A 49 15.12 -5.87 -9.98
C VAL A 49 14.51 -6.03 -11.37
N SER A 50 14.26 -7.26 -11.85
CA SER A 50 13.64 -7.50 -13.15
C SER A 50 12.40 -8.38 -13.00
N VAL A 51 11.24 -7.77 -13.24
CA VAL A 51 10.06 -8.51 -13.71
C VAL A 51 9.94 -8.18 -15.19
N THR A 52 10.97 -8.55 -15.94
CA THR A 52 10.79 -8.91 -17.34
C THR A 52 10.27 -10.34 -17.34
N GLY A 53 8.96 -10.49 -17.14
CA GLY A 53 8.21 -11.72 -17.43
C GLY A 53 8.31 -12.90 -16.46
N ARG A 54 9.17 -12.89 -15.43
CA ARG A 54 9.19 -13.94 -14.39
C ARG A 54 8.74 -13.40 -13.03
N ASP A 55 7.95 -14.21 -12.34
CA ASP A 55 7.49 -13.99 -10.97
C ASP A 55 8.68 -13.65 -10.05
N PRO A 56 8.80 -12.40 -9.57
CA PRO A 56 9.93 -12.01 -8.76
C PRO A 56 9.85 -12.68 -7.39
N ARG A 57 10.97 -13.20 -6.90
CA ARG A 57 10.99 -13.83 -5.57
C ARG A 57 10.71 -12.80 -4.48
N VAL A 58 9.82 -13.17 -3.56
CA VAL A 58 9.57 -12.42 -2.32
C VAL A 58 10.81 -12.48 -1.43
N ARG A 59 11.18 -11.34 -0.81
CA ARG A 59 12.24 -11.34 0.21
C ARG A 59 11.77 -12.07 1.48
N PRO A 60 12.58 -12.98 2.07
CA PRO A 60 12.20 -13.67 3.30
C PRO A 60 11.84 -12.71 4.44
N GLY A 61 10.75 -13.01 5.15
CA GLY A 61 10.26 -12.24 6.31
C GLY A 61 9.51 -10.94 5.99
N VAL A 62 9.49 -10.49 4.73
CA VAL A 62 8.89 -9.18 4.39
C VAL A 62 7.38 -9.16 4.59
N VAL A 63 6.70 -10.26 4.28
CA VAL A 63 5.24 -10.36 4.43
C VAL A 63 4.85 -10.18 5.90
N ASP A 64 5.65 -10.72 6.81
CA ASP A 64 5.41 -10.65 8.26
C ASP A 64 5.67 -9.25 8.80
N VAL A 65 6.68 -8.54 8.29
CA VAL A 65 6.88 -7.11 8.61
C VAL A 65 5.69 -6.27 8.13
N VAL A 66 5.20 -6.48 6.91
CA VAL A 66 4.01 -5.75 6.45
C VAL A 66 2.79 -6.09 7.30
N ARG A 67 2.64 -7.36 7.69
CA ARG A 67 1.55 -7.82 8.55
C ARG A 67 1.63 -7.19 9.95
N TYR A 68 2.81 -7.08 10.54
CA TYR A 68 3.02 -6.38 11.80
C TYR A 68 2.44 -4.95 11.76
N TRP A 69 2.79 -4.16 10.75
CA TRP A 69 2.27 -2.79 10.63
C TRP A 69 0.77 -2.74 10.37
N HIS A 70 0.26 -3.66 9.55
CA HIS A 70 -1.17 -3.78 9.28
C HIS A 70 -1.95 -4.11 10.55
N ASP A 71 -1.45 -5.04 11.37
CA ASP A 71 -2.11 -5.50 12.59
C ASP A 71 -2.05 -4.46 13.71
N LEU A 72 -1.02 -3.60 13.70
CA LEU A 72 -0.99 -2.37 14.52
C LEU A 72 -2.01 -1.32 14.09
N GLY A 73 -2.70 -1.48 12.95
CA GLY A 73 -3.77 -0.58 12.50
C GLY A 73 -3.32 0.51 11.52
N TYR A 74 -2.09 0.47 11.03
CA TYR A 74 -1.62 1.42 10.02
C TYR A 74 -2.17 1.09 8.64
N THR A 75 -2.50 2.13 7.87
CA THR A 75 -2.84 1.94 6.45
C THR A 75 -1.57 1.68 5.64
N ILE A 76 -1.55 0.57 4.91
CA ILE A 76 -0.41 0.16 4.09
C ILE A 76 -0.49 0.81 2.71
N ILE A 77 0.61 1.40 2.25
CA ILE A 77 0.80 1.89 0.88
C ILE A 77 1.91 1.09 0.22
N TYR A 78 1.59 0.34 -0.81
CA TYR A 78 2.54 -0.23 -1.74
C TYR A 78 2.81 0.76 -2.88
N ILE A 79 4.07 1.13 -3.10
CA ILE A 79 4.46 2.08 -4.14
C ILE A 79 5.47 1.45 -5.11
N THR A 80 5.29 1.67 -6.41
CA THR A 80 6.19 1.12 -7.44
C THR A 80 6.51 2.15 -8.52
N ALA A 81 7.71 2.02 -9.08
CA ALA A 81 8.15 2.79 -10.25
C ALA A 81 7.63 2.18 -11.57
N ARG A 82 6.89 1.06 -11.50
CA ARG A 82 6.29 0.42 -12.67
C ARG A 82 5.19 1.29 -13.26
N PRO A 83 4.96 1.20 -14.59
CA PRO A 83 3.82 1.83 -15.23
C PRO A 83 2.51 1.20 -14.77
N ASP A 84 1.45 2.01 -14.62
CA ASP A 84 0.11 1.59 -14.20
C ASP A 84 -0.52 0.48 -15.07
N MET A 85 -0.10 0.33 -16.33
CA MET A 85 -0.45 -0.81 -17.19
C MET A 85 -0.07 -2.17 -16.58
N GLN A 86 0.90 -2.22 -15.67
CA GLN A 86 1.31 -3.43 -14.95
C GLN A 86 0.50 -3.72 -13.68
N HIS A 87 -0.55 -2.92 -13.41
CA HIS A 87 -1.38 -3.05 -12.21
C HIS A 87 -1.83 -4.50 -11.95
N LYS A 88 -2.40 -5.16 -12.97
CA LYS A 88 -2.92 -6.54 -12.81
C LYS A 88 -1.83 -7.53 -12.41
N VAL A 89 -0.63 -7.41 -12.96
CA VAL A 89 0.48 -8.33 -12.71
C VAL A 89 0.98 -8.18 -11.28
N VAL A 90 1.22 -6.95 -10.85
CA VAL A 90 1.74 -6.66 -9.50
C VAL A 90 0.68 -6.91 -8.42
N ALA A 91 -0.57 -6.58 -8.69
CA ALA A 91 -1.68 -6.89 -7.79
C ALA A 91 -1.78 -8.41 -7.58
N LEU A 92 -1.80 -9.19 -8.67
CA LEU A 92 -1.82 -10.65 -8.58
C LEU A 92 -0.63 -11.19 -7.78
N TRP A 93 0.57 -10.65 -8.00
CA TRP A 93 1.76 -11.01 -7.25
C TRP A 93 1.59 -10.80 -5.73
N LEU A 94 1.09 -9.64 -5.31
CA LEU A 94 0.82 -9.35 -3.90
C LEU A 94 -0.19 -10.34 -3.29
N ALA A 95 -1.26 -10.66 -4.02
CA ALA A 95 -2.24 -11.65 -3.57
C ALA A 95 -1.69 -13.07 -3.49
N LEU A 96 -0.92 -13.50 -4.50
CA LEU A 96 -0.33 -14.84 -4.56
C LEU A 96 0.61 -15.10 -3.38
N HIS A 97 1.28 -14.06 -2.90
CA HIS A 97 2.19 -14.13 -1.77
C HIS A 97 1.59 -13.66 -0.44
N ASN A 98 0.25 -13.55 -0.36
CA ASN A 98 -0.49 -13.27 0.88
C ASN A 98 -0.07 -11.97 1.58
N PHE A 99 0.29 -10.95 0.81
CA PHE A 99 0.51 -9.61 1.37
C PHE A 99 -0.80 -9.05 1.96
N PRO A 100 -0.71 -8.35 3.11
CA PRO A 100 -1.86 -7.66 3.70
C PRO A 100 -2.52 -6.66 2.72
N HIS A 101 -3.74 -6.25 3.06
CA HIS A 101 -4.42 -5.26 2.24
C HIS A 101 -3.73 -3.89 2.33
N GLY A 102 -3.60 -3.23 1.18
CA GLY A 102 -3.01 -1.90 1.11
C GLY A 102 -3.39 -1.18 -0.19
N LEU A 103 -3.14 0.12 -0.20
CA LEU A 103 -3.26 0.95 -1.40
C LEU A 103 -2.07 0.67 -2.32
N LEU A 104 -2.33 0.52 -3.61
CA LEU A 104 -1.29 0.21 -4.59
C LEU A 104 -1.12 1.40 -5.54
N ILE A 105 0.05 2.03 -5.51
CA ILE A 105 0.35 3.28 -6.20
C ILE A 105 1.42 3.04 -7.27
N PHE A 106 1.06 3.37 -8.52
CA PHE A 106 1.91 3.22 -9.70
C PHE A 106 2.39 4.57 -10.21
N THR A 107 3.42 4.50 -11.06
CA THR A 107 3.81 5.62 -11.90
C THR A 107 2.87 5.69 -13.12
N PRO A 108 2.46 6.90 -13.57
CA PRO A 108 1.72 7.05 -14.83
C PRO A 108 2.49 6.44 -16.01
N SER A 109 1.81 5.68 -16.88
CA SER A 109 2.48 4.86 -17.92
C SER A 109 3.39 5.61 -18.91
N PHE A 110 3.17 6.91 -19.13
CA PHE A 110 3.94 7.71 -20.07
C PHE A 110 5.03 8.56 -19.40
N SER A 111 5.33 8.32 -18.12
CA SER A 111 6.35 9.09 -17.41
C SER A 111 7.75 8.69 -17.85
N THR A 112 8.57 9.69 -18.18
CA THR A 112 10.01 9.52 -18.47
C THR A 112 10.88 9.51 -17.21
N ASP A 113 10.31 9.85 -16.04
CA ASP A 113 11.02 9.88 -14.76
C ASP A 113 10.16 9.26 -13.63
N PRO A 114 10.15 7.91 -13.52
CA PRO A 114 9.34 7.22 -12.53
C PRO A 114 9.73 7.51 -11.07
N LEU A 115 11.00 7.80 -10.80
CA LEU A 115 11.44 8.09 -9.43
C LEU A 115 10.92 9.46 -8.97
N LYS A 116 10.95 10.46 -9.85
CA LYS A 116 10.34 11.77 -9.57
C LYS A 116 8.83 11.66 -9.32
N GLN A 117 8.12 10.79 -10.05
CA GLN A 117 6.69 10.56 -9.78
C GLN A 117 6.46 9.96 -8.39
N LYS A 118 7.29 9.00 -7.95
CA LYS A 118 7.21 8.50 -6.57
C LYS A 118 7.41 9.61 -5.54
N VAL A 119 8.37 10.50 -5.75
CA VAL A 119 8.57 11.68 -4.87
C VAL A 119 7.32 12.54 -4.83
N LEU A 120 6.74 12.85 -5.99
CA LEU A 120 5.56 13.70 -6.09
C LEU A 120 4.34 13.09 -5.38
N HIS A 121 4.09 11.78 -5.56
CA HIS A 121 3.01 11.10 -4.85
C HIS A 121 3.17 11.22 -3.33
N LEU A 122 4.38 10.97 -2.80
CA LEU A 122 4.63 11.03 -1.37
C LEU A 122 4.51 12.46 -0.83
N LYS A 123 5.01 13.47 -1.55
CA LYS A 123 4.84 14.88 -1.19
C LYS A 123 3.38 15.27 -1.13
N ASN A 124 2.59 14.89 -2.14
CA ASN A 124 1.16 15.19 -2.17
C ASN A 124 0.44 14.59 -0.96
N TYR A 125 0.80 13.38 -0.51
CA TYR A 125 0.22 12.79 0.70
C TYR A 125 0.58 13.57 1.96
N LEU A 126 1.84 14.00 2.10
CA LEU A 126 2.27 14.83 3.23
C LEU A 126 1.58 16.21 3.23
N GLU A 127 1.42 16.82 2.05
CA GLU A 127 0.71 18.09 1.88
C GLU A 127 -0.79 17.99 2.18
N MET A 128 -1.40 16.84 1.90
CA MET A 128 -2.78 16.51 2.32
C MET A 128 -2.92 16.34 3.85
N GLY A 129 -1.81 16.43 4.60
CA GLY A 129 -1.77 16.27 6.05
C GLY A 129 -1.66 14.82 6.51
N LEU A 130 -1.36 13.87 5.61
CA LEU A 130 -1.12 12.48 5.98
C LEU A 130 0.30 12.32 6.55
N LEU A 131 0.49 11.35 7.44
CA LEU A 131 1.77 11.12 8.10
C LEU A 131 2.36 9.77 7.68
N ILE A 132 3.62 9.77 7.25
CA ILE A 132 4.36 8.54 6.98
C ILE A 132 5.13 8.15 8.24
N THR A 133 4.74 7.03 8.85
CA THR A 133 5.33 6.51 10.08
C THR A 133 6.61 5.73 9.81
N ALA A 134 6.60 4.93 8.75
CA ALA A 134 7.78 4.22 8.27
C ALA A 134 7.72 4.05 6.74
N ALA A 135 8.89 4.04 6.10
CA ALA A 135 9.05 3.84 4.68
C ALA A 135 10.14 2.80 4.41
N TYR A 136 9.77 1.69 3.75
CA TYR A 136 10.64 0.56 3.47
C TYR A 136 10.99 0.52 1.98
N GLY A 137 12.27 0.55 1.66
CA GLY A 137 12.72 0.63 0.28
C GLY A 137 14.05 -0.05 0.00
N SER A 138 14.40 -0.02 -1.29
CA SER A 138 15.75 -0.34 -1.74
C SER A 138 16.67 0.86 -1.56
N SER A 139 17.96 0.68 -1.82
CA SER A 139 18.94 1.78 -1.83
C SER A 139 18.56 2.94 -2.77
N LYS A 140 17.83 2.67 -3.85
CA LYS A 140 17.31 3.68 -4.80
C LYS A 140 16.13 4.47 -4.22
N ASP A 141 15.35 3.85 -3.35
CA ASP A 141 14.18 4.48 -2.74
C ASP A 141 14.55 5.42 -1.60
N VAL A 142 15.74 5.24 -0.99
CA VAL A 142 16.23 6.12 0.09
C VAL A 142 16.28 7.58 -0.36
N SER A 143 16.79 7.87 -1.57
CA SER A 143 16.80 9.24 -2.10
C SER A 143 15.39 9.75 -2.36
N VAL A 144 14.49 8.91 -2.89
CA VAL A 144 13.07 9.24 -3.11
C VAL A 144 12.40 9.68 -1.81
N TYR A 145 12.57 8.90 -0.74
CA TYR A 145 11.98 9.20 0.56
C TYR A 145 12.55 10.46 1.21
N ASN A 146 13.87 10.63 1.16
CA ASN A 146 14.51 11.85 1.64
C ASN A 146 14.06 13.09 0.86
N SER A 147 13.99 13.01 -0.47
CA SER A 147 13.49 14.10 -1.32
C SER A 147 12.01 14.42 -1.10
N ALA A 148 11.22 13.45 -0.64
CA ALA A 148 9.83 13.66 -0.23
C ALA A 148 9.71 14.34 1.16
N GLY A 149 10.78 14.44 1.92
CA GLY A 149 10.79 15.04 3.27
C GLY A 149 10.54 14.06 4.41
N ILE A 150 10.63 12.75 4.15
CA ILE A 150 10.52 11.72 5.19
C ILE A 150 11.80 11.72 6.02
N LYS A 151 11.66 11.71 7.36
CA LYS A 151 12.80 11.70 8.29
C LYS A 151 13.62 10.42 8.12
N SER A 152 14.95 10.54 8.11
CA SER A 152 15.88 9.42 8.00
C SER A 152 15.66 8.30 9.02
N SER A 153 15.22 8.64 10.23
CA SER A 153 14.90 7.66 11.30
C SER A 153 13.64 6.84 11.03
N ARG A 154 12.86 7.18 9.99
CA ARG A 154 11.66 6.47 9.54
C ARG A 154 11.88 5.75 8.19
N ILE A 155 13.07 5.82 7.63
CA ILE A 155 13.41 5.20 6.35
C ILE A 155 14.23 3.95 6.61
N PHE A 156 13.74 2.80 6.12
CA PHE A 156 14.40 1.50 6.25
C PHE A 156 14.83 0.99 4.87
N SER A 157 16.09 0.56 4.77
CA SER A 157 16.67 0.05 3.51
C SER A 157 17.23 -1.35 3.68
N ILE A 158 16.74 -2.30 2.88
CA ILE A 158 17.12 -3.73 2.93
C ILE A 158 18.35 -4.09 2.08
N THR A 159 18.72 -3.25 1.11
CA THR A 159 19.82 -3.56 0.17
C THR A 159 21.09 -2.77 0.46
N GLY A 160 21.25 -2.23 1.67
CA GLY A 160 22.31 -1.27 2.00
C GLY A 160 22.06 0.08 1.32
N GLY A 161 21.45 1.00 2.04
CA GLY A 161 21.30 2.41 1.65
C GLY A 161 22.54 3.23 1.96
N LYS A 162 22.67 4.36 1.24
CA LYS A 162 23.62 5.44 1.58
C LYS A 162 23.21 6.10 2.91
N ARG A 163 23.95 7.12 3.35
CA ARG A 163 23.57 7.95 4.53
C ARG A 163 22.12 8.45 4.40
N GLY A 164 21.40 8.54 5.52
CA GLY A 164 20.03 9.06 5.56
C GLY A 164 18.92 7.99 5.60
N CYS A 165 19.24 6.78 6.06
CA CYS A 165 18.28 5.73 6.40
C CYS A 165 18.85 4.80 7.48
N ILE A 166 17.99 3.96 8.03
CA ILE A 166 18.34 2.81 8.85
C ILE A 166 18.51 1.61 7.91
N ASN A 167 19.70 1.01 7.93
CA ASN A 167 19.96 -0.20 7.16
C ASN A 167 19.52 -1.41 7.97
N ILE A 168 18.76 -2.29 7.32
CA ILE A 168 18.31 -3.55 7.92
C ILE A 168 18.99 -4.70 7.18
N ASP A 169 19.55 -5.65 7.93
CA ASP A 169 20.26 -6.79 7.36
C ASP A 169 19.28 -7.81 6.76
N SER A 170 18.15 -8.02 7.43
CA SER A 170 17.07 -8.88 6.98
C SER A 170 15.72 -8.40 7.53
N TYR A 171 14.62 -8.74 6.86
CA TYR A 171 13.31 -8.47 7.43
C TYR A 171 13.00 -9.32 8.66
N ALA A 172 13.62 -10.50 8.79
CA ALA A 172 13.43 -11.37 9.94
C ALA A 172 14.05 -10.78 11.22
N SER A 173 15.30 -10.28 11.13
CA SER A 173 15.95 -9.56 12.23
C SER A 173 15.21 -8.26 12.55
N HIS A 174 14.84 -7.50 11.52
CA HIS A 174 14.07 -6.26 11.71
C HIS A 174 12.70 -6.48 12.36
N LEU A 175 12.02 -7.58 12.02
CA LEU A 175 10.77 -7.96 12.68
C LEU A 175 10.97 -8.25 14.17
N LYS A 176 12.09 -8.90 14.52
CA LYS A 176 12.45 -9.12 15.92
C LYS A 176 12.63 -7.77 16.63
N ASP A 177 13.37 -6.84 16.05
CA ASP A 177 13.60 -5.51 16.60
C ASP A 177 12.27 -4.72 16.80
N LEU A 178 11.33 -4.84 15.85
CA LEU A 178 9.99 -4.27 15.95
C LEU A 178 9.17 -4.88 17.11
N ASN A 179 9.24 -6.19 17.30
CA ASN A 179 8.53 -6.88 18.38
C ASN A 179 9.15 -6.61 19.76
N GLU A 180 10.47 -6.40 19.83
CA GLU A 180 11.18 -6.02 21.05
C GLU A 180 11.00 -4.53 21.41
N GLY A 181 10.34 -3.76 20.54
CA GLY A 181 10.04 -2.36 20.80
C GLY A 181 11.23 -1.42 20.62
N LEU A 182 12.22 -1.80 19.80
CA LEU A 182 13.39 -0.96 19.50
C LEU A 182 13.01 0.41 18.89
N TYR A 183 11.84 0.47 18.25
CA TYR A 183 11.33 1.67 17.59
C TYR A 183 10.12 2.23 18.34
N ASP A 184 10.33 3.30 19.13
CA ASP A 184 9.29 3.94 19.97
C ASP A 184 8.04 4.41 19.22
N PHE A 185 8.16 4.62 17.90
CA PHE A 185 7.06 5.06 17.05
C PHE A 185 6.21 3.90 16.48
N ALA A 186 6.67 2.65 16.61
CA ALA A 186 5.94 1.46 16.20
C ALA A 186 4.97 1.03 17.30
N LYS A 187 3.81 1.70 17.37
CA LYS A 187 2.79 1.50 18.41
C LYS A 187 1.42 1.26 17.77
N PRO A 188 0.49 0.59 18.48
CA PRO A 188 -0.88 0.46 17.99
C PRO A 188 -1.46 1.83 17.64
N PHE A 189 -2.00 1.95 16.43
CA PHE A 189 -2.64 3.15 15.90
C PHE A 189 -4.11 2.85 15.65
N ASP A 190 -4.99 3.48 16.44
CA ASP A 190 -6.42 3.41 16.21
C ASP A 190 -6.94 4.76 15.69
N SER A 191 -7.10 4.83 14.37
CA SER A 191 -7.68 6.00 13.69
C SER A 191 -9.06 6.37 14.27
N SER A 192 -9.87 5.41 14.69
CA SER A 192 -11.22 5.67 15.22
C SER A 192 -11.20 6.32 16.62
N LEU A 193 -10.17 6.05 17.43
CA LEU A 193 -9.99 6.68 18.74
C LEU A 193 -9.43 8.11 18.63
N ILE A 194 -8.61 8.36 17.62
CA ILE A 194 -7.98 9.66 17.39
C ILE A 194 -8.94 10.60 16.64
N PHE A 195 -9.82 10.06 15.80
CA PHE A 195 -10.79 10.81 14.99
C PHE A 195 -12.24 10.37 15.30
N PRO A 196 -12.79 10.70 16.49
CA PRO A 196 -14.05 10.17 16.99
C PRO A 196 -15.30 10.60 16.21
N HIS A 197 -15.23 11.63 15.36
CA HIS A 197 -16.33 12.07 14.50
C HIS A 197 -16.44 11.30 13.18
N THR A 198 -15.68 10.22 13.04
CA THR A 198 -15.76 9.33 11.89
C THR A 198 -16.70 8.17 12.23
N ASN A 199 -17.90 8.15 11.66
CA ASN A 199 -18.80 7.00 11.75
C ASN A 199 -18.17 5.79 11.01
N SER A 200 -17.20 5.15 11.63
CA SER A 200 -16.36 4.10 11.05
C SER A 200 -16.84 2.70 11.44
N LEU A 201 -18.09 2.36 11.13
CA LEU A 201 -18.59 0.98 11.29
C LEU A 201 -17.91 -0.03 10.34
N ASN A 202 -16.96 0.39 9.50
CA ASN A 202 -16.34 -0.47 8.49
C ASN A 202 -14.85 -0.76 8.70
N ILE A 203 -14.17 -0.15 9.70
CA ILE A 203 -12.73 -0.40 9.94
C ILE A 203 -12.52 -1.67 10.80
N LEU A 204 -13.50 -2.05 11.62
CA LEU A 204 -13.37 -3.16 12.57
C LEU A 204 -13.84 -4.52 12.02
N SER A 205 -14.69 -4.55 10.99
CA SER A 205 -15.38 -5.79 10.58
C SER A 205 -14.54 -6.77 9.73
N ARG A 206 -13.23 -6.56 9.55
CA ARG A 206 -12.35 -7.49 8.83
C ARG A 206 -11.24 -8.08 9.68
N ARG A 207 -11.24 -7.88 11.00
CA ARG A 207 -10.15 -8.31 11.86
C ARG A 207 -10.01 -9.84 12.03
N ASN A 208 -10.98 -10.69 11.63
CA ASN A 208 -10.93 -12.13 11.96
C ASN A 208 -11.55 -13.13 10.94
N LEU A 209 -11.51 -12.87 9.63
CA LEU A 209 -11.90 -13.90 8.65
C LEU A 209 -10.73 -14.22 7.73
N VAL A 210 -10.10 -15.38 7.97
CA VAL A 210 -9.27 -16.10 7.00
C VAL A 210 -10.16 -16.43 5.80
N ARG A 211 -10.37 -15.44 4.94
CA ARG A 211 -11.02 -15.57 3.64
C ARG A 211 -10.01 -15.04 2.65
N ARG A 212 -9.68 -15.81 1.60
CA ARG A 212 -8.89 -15.32 0.46
C ARG A 212 -9.44 -13.96 0.06
N THR A 213 -8.69 -12.90 0.35
CA THR A 213 -9.19 -11.53 0.19
C THR A 213 -9.06 -11.13 -1.27
N ASN A 214 -10.18 -10.77 -1.90
CA ASN A 214 -10.27 -10.38 -3.31
C ASN A 214 -9.66 -9.00 -3.62
N SER A 215 -8.77 -8.49 -2.76
CA SER A 215 -8.24 -7.13 -2.80
C SER A 215 -7.38 -6.84 -4.03
N PHE A 216 -6.74 -7.87 -4.57
CA PHE A 216 -5.84 -7.74 -5.72
C PHE A 216 -6.24 -8.60 -6.92
N THR A 217 -7.47 -9.12 -6.95
CA THR A 217 -7.95 -9.90 -8.10
C THR A 217 -8.21 -9.00 -9.33
N PRO A 218 -8.15 -9.53 -10.57
CA PRO A 218 -8.47 -8.76 -11.77
C PRO A 218 -9.91 -8.23 -11.70
N ARG A 219 -10.08 -6.94 -11.96
CA ARG A 219 -11.31 -6.19 -11.62
C ARG A 219 -11.92 -5.41 -12.77
N SER A 220 -11.44 -5.69 -13.98
CA SER A 220 -12.04 -5.19 -15.21
C SER A 220 -12.70 -6.34 -15.94
N GLY A 221 -13.96 -6.16 -16.31
CA GLY A 221 -14.71 -7.15 -17.07
C GLY A 221 -15.97 -6.55 -17.66
N ARG A 222 -16.77 -7.39 -18.30
CA ARG A 222 -18.11 -7.01 -18.77
C ARG A 222 -19.11 -7.42 -17.71
N GLN A 223 -19.93 -6.50 -17.25
CA GLN A 223 -21.03 -6.83 -16.34
C GLN A 223 -22.05 -7.62 -17.15
N LEU A 224 -22.13 -8.92 -16.88
CA LEU A 224 -23.20 -9.75 -17.38
C LEU A 224 -24.48 -9.26 -16.68
N SER A 225 -25.49 -8.89 -17.47
CA SER A 225 -26.81 -8.60 -16.92
C SER A 225 -27.30 -9.86 -16.22
N GLU A 226 -27.40 -9.84 -14.88
CA GLU A 226 -28.34 -10.73 -14.21
C GLU A 226 -29.73 -10.33 -14.73
N LYS A 227 -30.22 -11.06 -15.72
CA LYS A 227 -31.65 -11.10 -16.01
C LYS A 227 -32.31 -11.52 -14.71
N ARG A 228 -32.93 -10.57 -14.01
CA ARG A 228 -33.92 -10.82 -12.97
C ARG A 228 -34.82 -11.95 -13.48
N ARG A 229 -34.70 -13.15 -12.90
CA ARG A 229 -35.84 -14.07 -12.81
C ARG A 229 -36.79 -13.43 -11.81
N LEU A 230 -37.61 -12.52 -12.32
CA LEU A 230 -38.91 -12.20 -11.73
C LEU A 230 -39.95 -12.70 -12.73
N LEU A 231 -40.30 -13.97 -12.56
CA LEU A 231 -41.63 -14.50 -12.78
C LEU A 231 -41.95 -15.30 -11.51
#